data_AF-A0A354BM18-F1
#
_entry.id   AF-A0A354BM18-F1
#
_cell.length_a   1.000
_cell.length_b   1.000
_cell.length_c   1.000
_cell.angle_alpha   90.00
_cell.angle_beta   90.00
_cell.angle_gamma   90.00
#
_symmetry.space_group_name_H-M   'P 1'
#
loop_
_entity.id
_entity.type
_entity.pdbx_description
1 polymer ?
#
loop_
_entity_poly.entity_id
_entity_poly.type
_entity_poly.pdbx_seq_one_letter_code
_entity_poly.pdbx_strand_id
1 'polypeptide(L)'
;MLTAFAVRIAMVLADMSPVSIYVVTPGRLDALAAGAFVALIGESSRSIPALLRAQQIVIVTGFICLGLALWRGGASNTDPLVLTVGLSLIAIHFAAFIALVRTLPSDHWLVTLLSSTLLRVFGKYSFAMYLAHMPLSALVRDIVYHPDQFLTFGGSKLPGQILFYIGTISLTFVVAFVSWHFWEKHFLKLKSSFVLPLDISSPEIPTQRT
;
A
#
# COMPACT_ATOMS: atom_id res chain seq x y z
N MET A 1 -14.06 5.55 6.03
CA MET A 1 -13.52 4.33 6.68
C MET A 1 -14.64 3.39 7.12
N LEU A 2 -15.60 3.86 7.93
CA LEU A 2 -16.75 3.05 8.39
C LEU A 2 -17.55 2.42 7.25
N THR A 3 -17.72 3.12 6.12
CA THR A 3 -18.44 2.61 4.94
C THR A 3 -17.77 1.37 4.34
N ALA A 4 -16.46 1.42 4.07
CA ALA A 4 -15.72 0.27 3.54
C ALA A 4 -15.71 -0.90 4.52
N PHE A 5 -15.59 -0.62 5.82
CA PHE A 5 -15.67 -1.64 6.86
C PHE A 5 -17.05 -2.31 6.88
N ALA A 6 -18.14 -1.53 6.86
CA ALA A 6 -19.51 -2.04 6.82
C ALA A 6 -19.77 -2.87 5.56
N VAL A 7 -19.27 -2.46 4.40
CA VAL A 7 -19.34 -3.24 3.15
C VAL A 7 -18.67 -4.61 3.33
N ARG A 8 -17.45 -4.65 3.87
CA ARG A 8 -16.74 -5.92 4.07
C ARG A 8 -17.47 -6.83 5.07
N ILE A 9 -18.02 -6.27 6.16
CA ILE A 9 -18.84 -7.03 7.11
C ILE A 9 -20.09 -7.59 6.42
N ALA A 10 -20.81 -6.78 5.66
CA ALA A 10 -22.02 -7.22 4.94
C ALA A 10 -21.70 -8.36 3.95
N MET A 11 -20.58 -8.29 3.24
CA MET A 11 -20.18 -9.35 2.31
C MET A 11 -19.72 -10.62 3.00
N VAL A 12 -19.05 -10.52 4.16
CA VAL A 12 -18.74 -11.70 5.00
C VAL A 12 -20.02 -12.35 5.50
N LEU A 13 -21.00 -11.56 5.98
CA LEU A 13 -22.29 -12.08 6.44
C LEU A 13 -23.13 -12.69 5.31
N ALA A 14 -22.93 -12.23 4.07
CA ALA A 14 -23.55 -12.77 2.87
C ALA A 14 -22.79 -13.98 2.27
N ASP A 15 -21.79 -14.52 2.98
CA ASP A 15 -20.97 -15.67 2.56
C ASP A 15 -20.35 -15.51 1.16
N MET A 16 -19.97 -14.27 0.82
CA MET A 16 -19.32 -14.00 -0.46
C MET A 16 -17.90 -14.55 -0.48
N SER A 17 -17.41 -14.86 -1.68
CA SER A 17 -16.05 -15.39 -1.82
C SER A 17 -15.01 -14.42 -1.23
N PRO A 18 -13.95 -14.92 -0.56
CA PRO A 18 -12.91 -14.07 0.02
C PRO A 18 -12.25 -13.14 -1.00
N VAL A 19 -12.09 -13.61 -2.24
CA VAL A 19 -11.55 -12.81 -3.35
C VAL A 19 -12.47 -11.63 -3.64
N SER A 20 -13.79 -11.84 -3.72
CA SER A 20 -14.76 -10.76 -3.94
C SER A 20 -14.68 -9.69 -2.85
N ILE A 21 -14.60 -10.10 -1.58
CA ILE A 21 -14.47 -9.20 -0.43
C ILE A 21 -13.18 -8.39 -0.52
N TYR A 22 -12.09 -9.02 -0.97
CA TYR A 22 -10.78 -8.40 -1.07
C TYR A 22 -10.66 -7.38 -2.22
N VAL A 23 -11.28 -7.63 -3.38
CA VAL A 23 -11.07 -6.83 -4.59
C VAL A 23 -12.12 -5.75 -4.83
N VAL A 24 -13.30 -5.83 -4.19
CA VAL A 24 -14.38 -4.89 -4.47
C VAL A 24 -13.97 -3.46 -4.06
N THR A 25 -14.13 -2.51 -4.97
CA THR A 25 -13.65 -1.13 -4.78
C THR A 25 -14.22 -0.46 -3.53
N PRO A 26 -15.54 -0.53 -3.21
CA PRO A 26 -16.08 0.09 -2.00
C PRO A 26 -15.46 -0.45 -0.71
N GLY A 27 -15.08 -1.73 -0.71
CA GLY A 27 -14.37 -2.39 0.38
C GLY A 27 -12.87 -2.04 0.46
N ARG A 28 -12.36 -1.10 -0.35
CA ARG A 28 -10.96 -0.66 -0.35
C ARG A 28 -10.80 0.86 -0.23
N LEU A 29 -11.91 1.61 -0.26
CA LEU A 29 -11.91 3.07 -0.22
C LEU A 29 -11.39 3.66 1.10
N ASP A 30 -11.39 2.90 2.20
CA ASP A 30 -10.90 3.37 3.49
C ASP A 30 -9.40 3.66 3.50
N ALA A 31 -8.59 2.84 2.81
CA ALA A 31 -7.15 3.11 2.66
C ALA A 31 -6.89 4.39 1.85
N LEU A 32 -7.62 4.60 0.75
CA LEU A 32 -7.52 5.82 -0.07
C LEU A 32 -7.97 7.05 0.71
N ALA A 33 -9.08 6.96 1.43
CA ALA A 33 -9.60 8.04 2.27
C ALA A 33 -8.63 8.40 3.40
N ALA A 34 -8.01 7.40 4.05
CA ALA A 34 -7.03 7.63 5.10
C ALA A 34 -5.77 8.33 4.56
N GLY A 35 -5.26 7.90 3.40
CA GLY A 35 -4.14 8.56 2.72
C GLY A 35 -4.47 10.00 2.29
N ALA A 36 -5.66 10.22 1.72
CA ALA A 36 -6.14 11.56 1.34
C ALA A 36 -6.29 12.48 2.55
N PHE A 37 -6.83 11.97 3.66
CA PHE A 37 -6.94 12.71 4.91
C PHE A 37 -5.56 13.15 5.43
N VAL A 38 -4.59 12.25 5.44
CA VAL A 38 -3.21 12.57 5.83
C VAL A 38 -2.60 13.61 4.89
N ALA A 39 -2.87 13.55 3.58
CA ALA A 39 -2.37 14.53 2.62
C ALA A 39 -2.98 15.93 2.81
N LEU A 40 -4.27 16.01 3.17
CA LEU A 40 -5.01 17.26 3.39
C LEU A 40 -4.66 17.95 4.70
N ILE A 41 -4.24 17.19 5.72
CA ILE A 41 -3.69 17.78 6.94
C ILE A 41 -2.35 18.42 6.53
N GLY A 42 -2.41 19.74 6.31
CA GLY A 42 -1.30 20.57 5.86
C GLY A 42 -0.17 20.68 6.90
N GLU A 43 0.86 21.44 6.55
CA GLU A 43 2.09 21.57 7.35
C GLU A 43 1.89 22.23 8.72
N SER A 44 0.75 22.89 8.95
CA SER A 44 0.39 23.54 10.22
C SER A 44 0.22 22.58 11.40
N SER A 45 0.22 21.26 11.17
CA SER A 45 0.05 20.25 12.21
C SER A 45 1.36 19.62 12.73
N ARG A 46 2.53 20.20 12.42
CA ARG A 46 3.87 19.78 12.94
C ARG A 46 4.07 20.09 14.44
N SER A 47 3.06 19.81 15.25
CA SER A 47 3.10 19.99 16.70
C SER A 47 3.63 18.72 17.38
N ILE A 48 4.39 18.88 18.47
CA ILE A 48 4.85 17.76 19.31
C ILE A 48 3.68 16.83 19.73
N PRO A 49 2.50 17.33 20.12
CA PRO A 49 1.35 16.47 20.43
C PRO A 49 0.87 15.64 19.24
N ALA A 50 0.92 16.15 18.01
CA ALA A 50 0.55 15.40 16.81
C ALA A 50 1.55 14.27 16.52
N LEU A 51 2.85 14.54 16.69
CA LEU A 51 3.93 13.55 16.57
C LEU A 51 3.72 12.40 17.58
N LEU A 52 3.52 12.72 18.86
CA LEU A 52 3.33 11.71 19.90
C LEU A 52 2.08 10.85 19.65
N ARG A 53 0.98 11.47 19.22
CA ARG A 53 -0.24 10.72 18.84
C ARG A 53 0.01 9.80 17.65
N ALA A 54 0.66 10.28 16.59
CA ALA A 54 0.97 9.45 15.42
C ALA A 54 1.87 8.27 15.80
N GLN A 55 2.90 8.51 16.61
CA GLN A 55 3.79 7.48 17.13
C GLN A 55 3.02 6.43 17.96
N GLN A 56 2.16 6.87 18.88
CA GLN A 56 1.31 5.97 19.68
C GLN A 56 0.40 5.12 18.79
N ILE A 57 -0.27 5.72 17.80
CA ILE A 57 -1.14 4.99 16.87
C ILE A 57 -0.32 3.97 16.07
N VAL A 58 0.85 4.33 15.54
CA VAL A 58 1.73 3.39 14.81
C VAL A 58 2.13 2.21 15.69
N ILE A 59 2.56 2.47 16.92
CA ILE A 59 2.97 1.42 17.86
C ILE A 59 1.80 0.49 18.20
N VAL A 60 0.67 1.06 18.64
CA VAL A 60 -0.52 0.30 19.04
C VAL A 60 -1.05 -0.53 17.87
N THR A 61 -1.27 0.10 16.73
CA THR A 61 -1.78 -0.62 15.54
C THR A 61 -0.78 -1.64 15.02
N GLY A 62 0.54 -1.37 15.11
CA GLY A 62 1.59 -2.32 14.75
C GLY A 62 1.57 -3.57 15.63
N PHE A 63 1.43 -3.41 16.95
CA PHE A 63 1.28 -4.53 17.87
C PHE A 63 -0.02 -5.31 17.66
N ILE A 64 -1.13 -4.63 17.39
CA ILE A 64 -2.40 -5.32 17.07
C ILE A 64 -2.27 -6.09 15.75
N CYS A 65 -1.66 -5.51 14.71
CA CYS A 65 -1.41 -6.19 13.44
C CYS A 65 -0.54 -7.44 13.64
N LEU A 66 0.55 -7.32 14.40
CA LEU A 66 1.46 -8.43 14.69
C LEU A 66 0.74 -9.51 15.52
N GLY A 67 0.03 -9.12 16.58
CA GLY A 67 -0.72 -10.03 17.43
C GLY A 67 -1.82 -10.77 16.66
N LEU A 68 -2.55 -10.07 15.79
CA LEU A 68 -3.54 -10.67 14.91
C LEU A 68 -2.91 -11.66 13.93
N ALA A 69 -1.80 -11.28 13.28
CA ALA A 69 -1.09 -12.16 12.35
C ALA A 69 -0.57 -13.42 13.05
N LEU A 70 0.00 -13.30 14.26
CA LEU A 70 0.46 -14.44 15.03
C LEU A 70 -0.69 -15.33 15.49
N TRP A 71 -1.80 -14.74 15.95
CA TRP A 71 -2.98 -15.49 16.41
C TRP A 71 -3.67 -16.26 15.29
N ARG A 72 -3.71 -15.69 14.08
CA ARG A 72 -4.36 -16.31 12.92
C ARG A 72 -3.41 -17.17 12.07
N GLY A 73 -2.16 -17.33 12.48
CA GLY A 73 -1.15 -18.10 11.75
C GLY A 73 -0.70 -17.43 10.43
N GLY A 74 -0.91 -16.13 10.30
CA GLY A 74 -0.55 -15.32 9.14
C GLY A 74 -1.57 -14.22 8.84
N ALA A 75 -1.35 -13.51 7.72
CA ALA A 75 -2.28 -12.53 7.18
C ALA A 75 -2.98 -13.09 5.93
N SER A 76 -3.72 -14.20 6.11
CA SER A 76 -4.37 -14.86 4.98
C SER A 76 -5.47 -13.99 4.38
N ASN A 77 -5.47 -13.84 3.05
CA ASN A 77 -6.55 -13.18 2.31
C ASN A 77 -7.84 -14.01 2.22
N THR A 78 -7.89 -15.18 2.87
CA THR A 78 -9.10 -16.00 3.00
C THR A 78 -9.78 -15.87 4.37
N ASP A 79 -9.12 -15.22 5.32
CA ASP A 79 -9.60 -15.10 6.69
C ASP A 79 -10.57 -13.90 6.82
N PRO A 80 -11.84 -14.13 7.20
CA PRO A 80 -12.82 -13.05 7.36
C PRO A 80 -12.37 -11.94 8.32
N LEU A 81 -11.62 -12.29 9.37
CA LEU A 81 -11.15 -11.31 10.34
C LEU A 81 -10.03 -10.42 9.77
N VAL A 82 -9.12 -11.02 8.99
CA VAL A 82 -8.07 -10.29 8.27
C VAL A 82 -8.69 -9.39 7.19
N LEU A 83 -9.68 -9.91 6.46
CA LEU A 83 -10.38 -9.17 5.41
C LEU A 83 -11.18 -7.99 5.98
N THR A 84 -11.75 -8.08 7.17
CA THR A 84 -12.58 -7.01 7.74
C THR A 84 -11.75 -6.04 8.60
N VAL A 85 -11.38 -6.49 9.79
CA VAL A 85 -10.66 -5.71 10.80
C VAL A 85 -9.21 -5.49 10.38
N GLY A 86 -8.55 -6.53 9.86
CA GLY A 86 -7.14 -6.47 9.45
C GLY A 86 -6.90 -5.40 8.38
N LEU A 87 -7.73 -5.33 7.34
CA LEU A 87 -7.59 -4.33 6.28
C LEU A 87 -7.77 -2.89 6.78
N SER A 88 -8.78 -2.63 7.64
CA SER A 88 -8.94 -1.30 8.25
C SER A 88 -7.78 -0.95 9.16
N LEU A 89 -7.30 -1.91 9.96
CA LEU A 89 -6.18 -1.70 10.87
C LEU A 89 -4.90 -1.35 10.11
N ILE A 90 -4.63 -2.06 9.01
CA ILE A 90 -3.51 -1.77 8.10
C ILE A 90 -3.65 -0.37 7.50
N ALA A 91 -4.85 0.03 7.07
CA ALA A 91 -5.10 1.37 6.54
C ALA A 91 -4.80 2.47 7.58
N ILE A 92 -5.24 2.28 8.84
CA ILE A 92 -4.94 3.20 9.94
C ILE A 92 -3.44 3.23 10.23
N HIS A 93 -2.80 2.05 10.31
CA HIS A 93 -1.38 1.92 10.60
C HIS A 93 -0.53 2.70 9.59
N PHE A 94 -0.73 2.47 8.29
CA PHE A 94 0.04 3.16 7.27
C PHE A 94 -0.28 4.65 7.16
N ALA A 95 -1.54 5.06 7.39
CA ALA A 95 -1.88 6.48 7.46
C ALA A 95 -1.17 7.18 8.62
N ALA A 96 -1.18 6.59 9.81
CA ALA A 96 -0.45 7.09 10.97
C ALA A 96 1.07 7.08 10.76
N PHE A 97 1.60 6.05 10.09
CA PHE A 97 3.03 5.95 9.75
C PHE A 97 3.45 7.07 8.79
N ILE A 98 2.67 7.34 7.76
CA ILE A 98 2.93 8.47 6.85
C ILE A 98 2.86 9.80 7.61
N ALA A 99 1.85 9.99 8.47
CA ALA A 99 1.73 11.18 9.30
C ALA A 99 2.94 11.36 10.23
N LEU A 100 3.40 10.28 10.87
CA LEU A 100 4.60 10.24 11.70
C LEU A 100 5.82 10.70 10.88
N VAL A 101 6.10 10.04 9.74
CA VAL A 101 7.26 10.35 8.90
C VAL A 101 7.26 11.81 8.42
N ARG A 102 6.09 12.40 8.11
CA ARG A 102 5.99 13.83 7.73
C ARG A 102 6.36 14.80 8.85
N THR A 103 6.19 14.40 10.11
CA THR A 103 6.53 15.22 11.28
C THR A 103 7.98 15.10 11.72
N LEU A 104 8.70 14.10 11.23
CA LEU A 104 10.12 13.93 11.54
C LEU A 104 10.98 15.00 10.83
N PRO A 105 12.12 15.37 11.44
CA PRO A 105 13.14 16.18 10.79
C PRO A 105 13.66 15.54 9.50
N SER A 106 14.10 16.36 8.53
CA SER A 106 14.57 15.89 7.23
C SER A 106 15.85 15.06 7.29
N ASP A 107 16.67 15.26 8.32
CA ASP A 107 17.92 14.54 8.60
C ASP A 107 17.71 13.24 9.40
N HIS A 108 16.47 12.96 9.83
CA HIS A 108 16.16 11.73 10.54
C HIS A 108 16.39 10.49 9.66
N TRP A 109 17.12 9.49 10.17
CA TRP A 109 17.52 8.29 9.41
C TRP A 109 16.36 7.60 8.67
N LEU A 110 15.17 7.54 9.29
CA LEU A 110 13.98 6.96 8.68
C LEU A 110 13.51 7.74 7.45
N VAL A 111 13.57 9.07 7.48
CA VAL A 111 13.22 9.93 6.33
C VAL A 111 14.22 9.70 5.20
N THR A 112 15.52 9.63 5.53
CA THR A 112 16.60 9.32 4.57
C THR A 112 16.41 7.96 3.93
N LEU A 113 16.11 6.91 4.72
CA LEU A 113 15.87 5.55 4.22
C LEU A 113 14.66 5.50 3.28
N LEU A 114 13.52 6.05 3.72
CA LEU A 114 12.27 6.08 2.94
C LEU A 114 12.37 6.98 1.70
N SER A 115 13.31 7.93 1.70
CA SER A 115 13.61 8.81 0.57
C SER A 115 14.71 8.27 -0.35
N SER A 116 15.25 7.08 -0.09
CA SER A 116 16.29 6.49 -0.92
C SER A 116 15.82 6.31 -2.37
N THR A 117 16.75 6.50 -3.31
CA THR A 117 16.48 6.37 -4.75
C THR A 117 15.89 5.00 -5.07
N LEU A 118 16.37 3.94 -4.42
CA LEU A 118 15.89 2.59 -4.62
C LEU A 118 14.40 2.46 -4.28
N LEU A 119 13.99 2.87 -3.07
CA LEU A 119 12.59 2.79 -2.65
C LEU A 119 11.67 3.65 -3.54
N ARG A 120 12.13 4.83 -3.97
CA ARG A 120 11.37 5.68 -4.89
C ARG A 120 11.19 5.03 -6.27
N VAL A 121 12.22 4.36 -6.78
CA VAL A 121 12.16 3.62 -8.05
C VAL A 121 11.20 2.43 -7.96
N PHE A 122 11.30 1.62 -6.91
CA PHE A 122 10.34 0.51 -6.68
C PHE A 122 8.92 1.04 -6.46
N GLY A 123 8.75 2.14 -5.73
CA GLY A 123 7.46 2.79 -5.53
C GLY A 123 6.83 3.27 -6.83
N LYS A 124 7.62 3.88 -7.73
CA LYS A 124 7.18 4.34 -9.05
C LYS A 124 6.62 3.20 -9.92
N TYR A 125 7.26 2.03 -9.90
CA TYR A 125 6.83 0.87 -10.69
C TYR A 125 5.90 -0.10 -9.93
N SER A 126 5.57 0.21 -8.67
CA SER A 126 4.90 -0.72 -7.75
C SER A 126 3.55 -1.24 -8.27
N PHE A 127 2.77 -0.39 -8.93
CA PHE A 127 1.48 -0.79 -9.46
C PHE A 127 1.60 -1.82 -10.59
N ALA A 128 2.47 -1.57 -11.55
CA ALA A 128 2.74 -2.53 -12.64
C ALA A 128 3.36 -3.83 -12.10
N MET A 129 4.27 -3.75 -11.12
CA MET A 129 4.81 -4.94 -10.45
C MET A 129 3.71 -5.72 -9.72
N TYR A 130 2.79 -5.05 -9.02
CA TYR A 130 1.66 -5.69 -8.34
C TYR A 130 0.79 -6.49 -9.30
N LEU A 131 0.50 -5.97 -10.50
CA LEU A 131 -0.28 -6.70 -11.49
C LEU A 131 0.50 -7.89 -12.10
N ALA A 132 1.80 -7.71 -12.36
CA ALA A 132 2.59 -8.68 -13.10
C ALA A 132 3.21 -9.79 -12.24
N HIS A 133 3.45 -9.57 -10.94
CA HIS A 133 4.25 -10.50 -10.14
C HIS A 133 3.62 -11.90 -10.03
N MET A 134 2.30 -12.03 -9.87
CA MET A 134 1.62 -13.33 -9.75
C MET A 134 1.74 -14.17 -11.03
N PRO A 135 1.32 -13.68 -12.21
CA PRO A 135 1.43 -14.47 -13.44
C PRO A 135 2.90 -14.74 -13.82
N LEU A 136 3.82 -13.80 -13.59
CA LEU A 136 5.25 -14.03 -13.85
C LEU A 136 5.86 -15.04 -12.89
N SER A 137 5.47 -15.02 -11.61
CA SER A 137 5.93 -16.02 -10.65
C SER A 137 5.43 -17.42 -11.00
N ALA A 138 4.16 -17.52 -11.46
CA ALA A 138 3.62 -18.78 -11.95
C ALA A 138 4.37 -19.25 -13.21
N LEU A 139 4.60 -18.37 -14.19
CA LEU A 139 5.35 -18.67 -15.41
C LEU A 139 6.76 -19.20 -15.09
N VAL A 140 7.50 -18.51 -14.21
CA VAL A 140 8.85 -18.94 -13.83
C VAL A 140 8.80 -20.29 -13.11
N ARG A 141 7.86 -20.48 -12.19
CA ARG A 141 7.71 -21.73 -11.41
C ARG A 141 7.34 -22.91 -12.30
N ASP A 142 6.46 -22.69 -13.28
CA ASP A 142 5.82 -23.78 -14.02
C ASP A 142 6.50 -24.04 -15.38
N ILE A 143 7.46 -23.21 -15.81
CA ILE A 143 8.14 -23.37 -17.10
C ILE A 143 9.66 -23.26 -16.99
N VAL A 144 10.18 -22.36 -16.15
CA VAL A 144 11.62 -22.01 -16.16
C VAL A 144 12.39 -22.72 -15.07
N TYR A 145 11.87 -22.72 -13.85
CA TYR A 145 12.57 -23.21 -12.66
C TYR A 145 11.58 -23.84 -11.68
N HIS A 146 11.36 -25.13 -11.88
CA HIS A 146 10.39 -25.92 -11.12
C HIS A 146 10.85 -26.17 -9.68
N PRO A 147 9.92 -26.35 -8.72
CA PRO A 147 10.25 -26.65 -7.32
C PRO A 147 11.12 -27.91 -7.10
N ASP A 148 11.09 -28.83 -8.05
CA ASP A 148 11.91 -30.05 -8.03
C ASP A 148 13.34 -29.80 -8.51
N GLN A 149 13.57 -28.70 -9.24
CA GLN A 149 14.86 -28.25 -9.72
C GLN A 149 15.57 -27.31 -8.71
N PHE A 150 14.92 -27.00 -7.58
CA PHE A 150 15.47 -26.06 -6.62
C PHE A 150 16.82 -26.54 -6.08
N LEU A 151 17.84 -25.68 -6.26
CA LEU A 151 19.16 -25.86 -5.68
C LEU A 151 19.04 -26.21 -4.20
N THR A 152 19.52 -27.40 -3.87
CA THR A 152 19.50 -27.94 -2.52
C THR A 152 20.92 -27.95 -1.99
N PHE A 153 21.15 -27.26 -0.87
CA PHE A 153 22.44 -27.23 -0.19
C PHE A 153 22.25 -27.64 1.26
N GLY A 154 22.99 -28.66 1.71
CA GLY A 154 22.84 -29.21 3.07
C GLY A 154 21.41 -29.71 3.39
N GLY A 155 20.69 -30.25 2.40
CA GLY A 155 19.30 -30.70 2.55
C GLY A 155 18.25 -29.58 2.56
N SER A 156 18.66 -28.32 2.47
CA SER A 156 17.76 -27.17 2.42
C SER A 156 17.54 -26.67 1.00
N LYS A 157 16.28 -26.43 0.63
CA LYS A 157 15.86 -25.79 -0.64
C LYS A 157 15.91 -24.25 -0.57
N LEU A 158 16.30 -23.66 0.56
CA LEU A 158 16.35 -22.20 0.74
C LEU A 158 17.18 -21.48 -0.33
N PRO A 159 18.37 -21.97 -0.75
CA PRO A 159 19.14 -21.31 -1.80
C PRO A 159 18.37 -21.27 -3.13
N GLY A 160 17.72 -22.37 -3.50
CA GLY A 160 16.85 -22.44 -4.68
C GLY A 160 15.68 -21.45 -4.59
N GLN A 161 15.04 -21.33 -3.43
CA GLN A 161 13.95 -20.37 -3.21
C GLN A 161 14.42 -18.92 -3.32
N ILE A 162 15.59 -18.58 -2.73
CA ILE A 162 16.16 -17.24 -2.83
C ILE A 162 16.44 -16.90 -4.29
N LEU A 163 17.05 -17.83 -5.04
CA LEU A 163 17.31 -17.66 -6.47
C LEU A 163 16.01 -17.44 -7.27
N PHE A 164 14.98 -18.23 -6.98
CA PHE A 164 13.66 -18.07 -7.59
C PHE A 164 13.07 -16.67 -7.32
N TYR A 165 13.09 -16.20 -6.07
CA TYR A 165 12.55 -14.88 -5.72
C TYR A 165 13.36 -13.74 -6.34
N ILE A 166 14.68 -13.82 -6.34
CA ILE A 166 15.53 -12.82 -7.01
C ILE A 166 15.20 -12.78 -8.51
N GLY A 167 15.09 -13.94 -9.15
CA GLY A 167 14.77 -14.03 -10.58
C GLY A 167 13.39 -13.48 -10.91
N THR A 168 12.37 -13.87 -10.17
CA THR A 168 10.98 -13.41 -10.36
C THR A 168 10.79 -11.93 -10.06
N ILE A 169 11.41 -11.39 -9.00
CA ILE A 169 11.39 -9.95 -8.70
C ILE A 169 12.09 -9.18 -9.82
N SER A 170 13.24 -9.65 -10.29
CA SER A 170 13.98 -9.00 -11.37
C SER A 170 13.19 -8.99 -12.67
N LEU A 171 12.60 -10.12 -13.06
CA LEU A 171 11.75 -10.23 -14.24
C LEU A 171 10.52 -9.32 -14.13
N THR A 172 9.86 -9.32 -12.97
CA THR A 172 8.70 -8.46 -12.69
C THR A 172 9.07 -6.98 -12.80
N PHE A 173 10.22 -6.59 -12.26
CA PHE A 173 10.72 -5.22 -12.35
C PHE A 173 10.99 -4.81 -13.80
N VAL A 174 11.61 -5.67 -14.60
CA VAL A 174 11.85 -5.41 -16.04
C VAL A 174 10.54 -5.23 -16.78
N VAL A 175 9.57 -6.11 -16.57
CA VAL A 175 8.24 -6.01 -17.20
C VAL A 175 7.53 -4.72 -16.78
N ALA A 176 7.58 -4.36 -15.49
CA ALA A 176 7.01 -3.12 -14.97
C ALA A 176 7.72 -1.88 -15.55
N PHE A 177 9.04 -1.91 -15.69
CA PHE A 177 9.82 -0.86 -16.32
C PHE A 177 9.42 -0.67 -17.79
N VAL A 178 9.31 -1.75 -18.56
CA VAL A 178 8.85 -1.71 -19.95
C VAL A 178 7.43 -1.15 -20.02
N SER A 179 6.51 -1.67 -19.19
CA SER A 179 5.13 -1.19 -19.11
C SER A 179 5.05 0.34 -18.90
N TRP A 180 5.85 0.85 -17.97
CA TRP A 180 5.91 2.29 -17.69
C TRP A 180 6.38 3.11 -18.90
N HIS A 181 7.44 2.65 -19.58
CA HIS A 181 8.07 3.40 -20.66
C HIS A 181 7.27 3.40 -21.96
N PHE A 182 6.49 2.35 -22.21
CA PHE A 182 5.70 2.22 -23.42
C PHE A 182 4.27 2.76 -23.25
N TRP A 183 3.65 2.61 -22.08
CA TRP A 183 2.24 2.99 -21.87
C TRP A 183 2.05 4.02 -20.76
N GLU A 184 2.41 3.68 -19.53
CA GLU A 184 1.96 4.43 -18.35
C GLU A 184 2.38 5.91 -18.39
N LYS A 185 3.64 6.19 -18.74
CA LYS A 185 4.13 7.57 -18.81
C LYS A 185 3.41 8.40 -19.89
N HIS A 186 2.91 7.77 -20.96
CA HIS A 186 2.21 8.45 -22.04
C HIS A 186 0.77 8.74 -21.64
N PHE A 187 0.07 7.78 -21.04
CA PHE A 187 -1.28 8.00 -20.51
C PHE A 187 -1.30 9.05 -19.40
N LEU A 188 -0.31 9.07 -18.51
CA LEU A 188 -0.21 10.08 -17.46
C LEU A 188 -0.01 11.50 -18.00
N LYS A 189 0.67 11.67 -19.15
CA LYS A 189 0.79 12.99 -19.79
C LYS A 189 -0.58 13.54 -20.22
N LEU A 190 -1.50 12.67 -20.65
CA LEU A 190 -2.85 13.08 -21.05
C LEU A 190 -3.67 13.64 -19.86
N LYS A 191 -3.33 13.28 -18.62
CA LYS A 191 -3.99 13.85 -17.42
C LYS A 191 -3.85 15.38 -17.36
N SER A 192 -2.74 15.93 -17.83
CA SER A 192 -2.52 17.39 -17.86
C SER A 192 -3.51 18.12 -18.78
N SER A 193 -4.16 17.41 -19.71
CA SER A 193 -5.20 17.96 -20.59
C SER A 193 -6.59 17.97 -19.95
N PHE A 194 -6.78 17.30 -18.80
CA PHE A 194 -8.05 17.22 -18.08
C PHE A 194 -8.01 17.98 -16.75
N VAL A 195 -7.30 19.11 -16.69
CA VAL A 195 -7.41 20.03 -15.54
C VAL A 195 -8.85 20.51 -15.49
N LEU A 196 -9.59 20.06 -14.48
CA LEU A 196 -10.89 20.63 -14.15
C LEU A 196 -10.67 22.15 -13.97
N PRO A 197 -11.41 23.04 -14.66
CA PRO A 197 -11.47 24.42 -14.28
C PRO A 197 -12.16 24.45 -12.91
N LEU A 198 -11.35 24.32 -11.85
CA LEU A 198 -11.79 24.74 -10.53
C LEU A 198 -11.74 26.26 -10.60
N ASP A 199 -12.87 26.84 -10.99
CA ASP A 199 -13.17 28.23 -10.69
C ASP A 199 -13.29 28.33 -9.17
N ILE A 200 -12.14 28.49 -8.52
CA ILE A 200 -12.07 28.90 -7.12
C ILE A 200 -12.16 30.42 -7.14
N SER A 201 -13.24 30.96 -7.70
CA SER A 201 -13.72 32.28 -7.32
C SER A 201 -14.04 32.16 -5.84
N SER A 202 -13.08 32.57 -5.00
CA SER A 202 -13.24 32.72 -3.56
C SER A 202 -14.61 33.33 -3.29
N PRO A 203 -15.47 32.76 -2.43
CA PRO A 203 -16.57 33.54 -1.89
C PRO A 203 -15.92 34.73 -1.18
N GLU A 204 -16.12 35.93 -1.71
CA GLU A 204 -15.72 37.18 -1.07
C GLU A 204 -16.20 37.10 0.38
N ILE A 205 -15.26 37.03 1.33
CA ILE A 205 -15.59 37.21 2.74
C ILE A 205 -16.07 38.65 2.83
N PRO A 206 -17.34 38.92 3.19
CA PRO A 206 -17.82 40.28 3.32
C PRO A 206 -16.99 40.94 4.43
N THR A 207 -16.12 41.87 4.06
CA THR A 207 -15.49 42.78 5.01
C THR A 207 -16.61 43.56 5.68
N GLN A 208 -17.02 43.16 6.88
CA GLN A 208 -17.82 44.02 7.74
C GLN A 208 -16.96 45.22 8.10
N ARG A 209 -17.16 46.32 7.37
CA ARG A 209 -16.91 47.67 7.86
C ARG A 209 -18.10 48.06 8.72
N THR A 210 -17.90 48.12 10.03
CA THR A 210 -18.36 49.17 10.95
C THR A 210 -17.73 48.94 12.30
#